data_AF-A0A1Y1Q8B8-F1
#
_entry.id   AF-A0A1Y1Q8B8-F1
#
_cell.length_a   1.000
_cell.length_b   1.000
_cell.length_c   1.000
_cell.angle_alpha   90.00
_cell.angle_beta   90.00
_cell.angle_gamma   90.00
#
_symmetry.space_group_name_H-M   'P 1'
#
loop_
_entity.id
_entity.type
_entity.pdbx_description
1 polymer ?
#
loop_
_entity_poly.entity_id
_entity_poly.type
_entity_poly.pdbx_seq_one_letter_code
_entity_poly.pdbx_strand_id
1 'polypeptide(L)'
;MQGVIHAPNRKVRGDIVSLFDADDIAGNYMIAVINQGARDRIEVGHTLGVYTQGKYVVDVVESCKKKSGAVCSQLPPEKVANLVIYKVTDRVSYGLVMDASREVRNGDQIGNP
;
A
#
# COMPACT_ATOMS: atom_id res chain seq x y z
N MET A 1 2.75 -23.64 -13.60
CA MET A 1 1.41 -23.06 -13.87
C MET A 1 1.53 -21.57 -13.61
N GLN A 2 1.42 -20.73 -14.65
CA GLN A 2 1.40 -19.27 -14.47
C GLN A 2 0.06 -18.93 -13.81
N GLY A 3 0.11 -18.39 -12.58
CA GLY A 3 -1.08 -18.03 -11.81
C GLY A 3 -1.83 -16.93 -12.54
N VAL A 4 -3.12 -17.17 -12.81
CA VAL A 4 -4.02 -16.12 -13.31
C VAL A 4 -4.04 -15.00 -12.29
N ILE A 5 -4.06 -13.75 -12.75
CA ILE A 5 -4.18 -12.60 -11.87
C ILE A 5 -5.62 -12.56 -11.34
N HIS A 6 -5.80 -12.65 -10.02
CA HIS A 6 -7.13 -12.64 -9.40
C HIS A 6 -7.12 -11.93 -8.05
N ALA A 7 -8.29 -11.44 -7.62
CA ALA A 7 -8.46 -10.90 -6.28
C ALA A 7 -8.51 -12.06 -5.24
N PRO A 8 -8.04 -11.84 -4.01
CA PRO A 8 -8.25 -12.79 -2.92
C PRO A 8 -9.74 -12.94 -2.57
N ASN A 9 -10.20 -14.16 -2.34
CA ASN A 9 -11.59 -14.45 -1.93
C ASN A 9 -11.90 -14.11 -0.46
N ARG A 10 -10.91 -13.58 0.26
CA ARG A 10 -10.98 -13.23 1.68
C ARG A 10 -10.53 -11.80 1.88
N LYS A 11 -10.93 -11.22 3.01
CA LYS A 11 -10.40 -9.93 3.42
C LYS A 11 -8.90 -10.03 3.69
N VAL A 12 -8.12 -9.16 3.06
CA VAL A 12 -6.68 -9.00 3.29
C VAL A 12 -6.46 -7.63 3.92
N ARG A 13 -5.61 -7.59 4.93
CA ARG A 13 -5.09 -6.37 5.57
C ARG A 13 -3.66 -6.63 5.97
N GLY A 14 -2.81 -5.64 5.77
CA GLY A 14 -1.39 -5.70 6.07
C GLY A 14 -0.71 -4.43 5.60
N ASP A 15 0.61 -4.46 5.56
CA ASP A 15 1.43 -3.28 5.29
C ASP A 15 2.63 -3.65 4.41
N ILE A 16 3.10 -2.68 3.64
CA ILE A 16 4.38 -2.74 2.95
C ILE A 16 5.49 -2.56 3.97
N VAL A 17 6.36 -3.56 4.12
CA VAL A 17 7.47 -3.56 5.09
C VAL A 17 8.79 -3.16 4.47
N SER A 18 8.92 -3.26 3.15
CA SER A 18 10.12 -2.90 2.42
C SER A 18 9.80 -2.71 0.94
N LEU A 19 10.54 -1.79 0.32
CA LEU A 19 10.59 -1.59 -1.12
C LEU A 19 11.99 -1.97 -1.58
N PHE A 20 12.08 -2.84 -2.58
CA PHE A 20 13.38 -3.30 -3.10
C PHE A 20 14.01 -2.19 -3.95
N ASP A 21 15.27 -1.86 -3.66
CA ASP A 21 16.08 -0.86 -4.39
C ASP A 21 15.54 0.58 -4.31
N ALA A 22 14.78 0.90 -3.27
CA ALA A 22 14.37 2.27 -2.93
C ALA A 22 14.87 2.63 -1.53
N ASP A 23 15.66 3.70 -1.42
CA ASP A 23 16.06 4.23 -0.11
C ASP A 23 14.86 4.80 0.67
N ASP A 24 13.77 5.23 0.01
CA ASP A 24 12.54 5.70 0.68
C ASP A 24 11.23 5.74 -0.16
N ILE A 25 11.27 5.60 -1.50
CA ILE A 25 10.11 5.83 -2.39
C ILE A 25 10.06 4.82 -3.54
N ALA A 26 8.90 4.20 -3.77
CA ALA A 26 8.65 3.34 -4.93
C ALA A 26 7.65 3.91 -5.94
N GLY A 27 7.96 3.72 -7.23
CA GLY A 27 7.08 3.98 -8.38
C GLY A 27 6.61 2.70 -9.08
N ASN A 28 6.08 2.85 -10.30
CA ASN A 28 5.66 1.73 -11.13
C ASN A 28 6.82 0.74 -11.38
N TYR A 29 6.49 -0.55 -11.44
CA TYR A 29 7.40 -1.67 -11.71
C TYR A 29 8.44 -1.96 -10.61
N MET A 30 8.27 -1.36 -9.43
CA MET A 30 9.10 -1.68 -8.27
C MET A 30 8.54 -2.87 -7.47
N ILE A 31 9.42 -3.55 -6.75
CA ILE A 31 9.07 -4.70 -5.92
C ILE A 31 8.76 -4.21 -4.51
N ALA A 32 7.56 -4.52 -4.02
CA ALA A 32 7.18 -4.30 -2.64
C ALA A 32 7.11 -5.63 -1.88
N VAL A 33 7.54 -5.60 -0.62
CA VAL A 33 7.42 -6.72 0.32
C VAL A 33 6.31 -6.41 1.31
N ILE A 34 5.38 -7.34 1.49
CA ILE A 34 4.26 -7.20 2.43
C ILE A 34 4.40 -8.15 3.61
N ASN A 35 3.91 -7.75 4.78
CA ASN A 35 3.87 -8.56 6.02
C ASN A 35 2.80 -9.66 6.02
N GLN A 36 2.39 -10.14 4.85
CA GLN A 36 1.40 -11.21 4.68
C GLN A 36 2.00 -12.31 3.81
N GLY A 37 1.93 -13.56 4.25
CA GLY A 37 2.51 -14.73 3.56
C GLY A 37 1.53 -15.88 3.35
N ALA A 38 2.07 -17.08 3.13
CA ALA A 38 1.29 -18.31 2.97
C ALA A 38 0.46 -18.64 4.22
N ARG A 39 0.96 -18.29 5.42
CA ARG A 39 0.18 -18.42 6.68
C ARG A 39 -1.06 -17.55 6.67
N ASP A 40 -0.99 -16.43 5.96
CA ASP A 40 -2.09 -15.52 5.71
C ASP A 40 -2.82 -15.86 4.40
N ARG A 41 -2.66 -17.07 3.86
CA ARG A 41 -3.27 -17.53 2.60
C ARG A 41 -3.14 -16.53 1.45
N ILE A 42 -1.99 -15.88 1.35
CA ILE A 42 -1.61 -15.16 0.14
C ILE A 42 -1.11 -16.17 -0.89
N GLU A 43 -1.50 -15.99 -2.14
CA GLU A 43 -1.15 -16.88 -3.25
C GLU A 43 -0.53 -16.07 -4.39
N VAL A 44 0.29 -16.72 -5.20
CA VAL A 44 0.85 -16.12 -6.41
C VAL A 44 -0.29 -15.83 -7.38
N GLY A 45 -0.34 -14.62 -7.94
CA GLY A 45 -1.43 -14.11 -8.77
C GLY A 45 -2.42 -13.23 -8.01
N HIS A 46 -2.40 -13.21 -6.67
CA HIS A 46 -3.23 -12.29 -5.90
C HIS A 46 -2.96 -10.83 -6.28
N THR A 47 -4.02 -10.07 -6.51
CA THR A 47 -3.98 -8.62 -6.70
C THR A 47 -4.53 -7.91 -5.49
N LEU A 48 -3.78 -6.94 -4.98
CA LEU A 48 -4.11 -6.13 -3.81
C LEU A 48 -4.08 -4.65 -4.18
N GLY A 49 -4.87 -3.83 -3.50
CA GLY A 49 -4.73 -2.37 -3.53
C GLY A 49 -3.68 -1.92 -2.52
N VAL A 50 -2.92 -0.88 -2.88
CA VAL A 50 -2.03 -0.14 -1.98
C VAL A 50 -2.71 1.16 -1.59
N TYR A 51 -2.76 1.44 -0.30
CA TYR A 51 -3.46 2.59 0.28
C TYR A 51 -2.49 3.44 1.10
N THR A 52 -2.29 4.67 0.67
CA THR A 52 -1.46 5.65 1.36
C THR A 52 -2.33 6.58 2.17
N GLN A 53 -1.90 6.92 3.39
CA GLN A 53 -2.56 7.95 4.17
C GLN A 53 -2.48 9.30 3.44
N GLY A 54 -3.61 10.00 3.35
CA GLY A 54 -3.63 11.33 2.75
C GLY A 54 -2.72 12.30 3.50
N LYS A 55 -2.18 13.31 2.79
CA LYS A 55 -1.41 14.38 3.43
C LYS A 55 -2.33 15.13 4.39
N TYR A 56 -1.78 15.65 5.50
CA TYR A 56 -2.46 16.67 6.28
C TYR A 56 -2.68 17.88 5.38
N VAL A 57 -3.93 18.12 4.96
CA VAL A 57 -4.29 19.35 4.29
C VAL A 57 -4.53 20.37 5.40
N VAL A 58 -3.61 21.34 5.51
CA VAL A 58 -3.90 22.57 6.25
C VAL A 58 -4.86 23.34 5.35
N ASP A 59 -6.14 23.35 5.70
CA ASP A 59 -7.10 24.19 5.03
C ASP A 59 -6.61 25.65 5.16
N VAL A 60 -6.38 26.31 4.04
CA VAL A 60 -5.77 27.65 3.99
C VAL A 60 -6.83 28.69 4.34
N VAL A 61 -7.36 28.59 5.55
CA VAL A 61 -8.10 29.67 6.22
C VAL A 61 -7.38 30.10 7.49
N GLU A 62 -6.62 29.23 8.18
CA GLU A 62 -5.73 29.67 9.25
C GLU A 62 -4.63 28.62 9.49
N SER A 63 -3.38 29.04 9.25
CA SER A 63 -2.15 28.31 9.56
C SER A 63 -2.23 27.63 10.93
N CYS A 64 -1.82 26.36 11.03
CA CYS A 64 -1.73 25.56 12.28
C CYS A 64 -0.82 26.13 13.39
N LYS A 65 -0.38 27.38 13.27
CA LYS A 65 0.33 28.13 14.30
C LYS A 65 -0.53 29.33 14.70
N LYS A 66 -1.12 29.22 15.90
CA LYS A 66 -1.87 30.26 16.62
C LYS A 66 -3.32 30.44 16.17
N LYS A 67 -4.20 29.52 16.61
CA LYS A 67 -5.46 29.80 17.32
C LYS A 67 -6.17 28.49 17.64
N SER A 68 -6.79 28.46 18.80
CA SER A 68 -7.58 27.37 19.35
C SER A 68 -8.78 27.10 18.43
N GLY A 69 -8.69 26.12 17.53
CA GLY A 69 -9.80 25.78 16.63
C GLY A 69 -9.45 25.13 15.28
N ALA A 70 -8.18 25.00 14.91
CA ALA A 70 -7.80 24.30 13.67
C ALA A 70 -8.06 22.79 13.79
N VAL A 71 -9.08 22.28 13.09
CA VAL A 71 -9.29 20.84 12.92
C VAL A 71 -8.34 20.35 11.83
N CYS A 72 -7.15 19.90 12.22
CA CYS A 72 -6.29 19.14 11.34
C CYS A 72 -6.98 17.82 11.00
N SER A 73 -7.78 17.77 9.93
CA SER A 73 -8.47 16.56 9.51
C SER A 73 -7.55 15.75 8.60
N GLN A 74 -7.17 14.55 9.04
CA GLN A 74 -6.40 13.64 8.21
C GLN A 74 -7.32 13.10 7.11
N LEU A 75 -6.93 13.30 5.85
CA LEU A 75 -7.66 12.72 4.73
C LEU A 75 -7.69 11.19 4.84
N PRO A 76 -8.82 10.55 4.50
CA PRO A 76 -8.92 9.09 4.53
C PRO A 76 -7.86 8.47 3.61
N PRO A 77 -7.42 7.23 3.88
CA PRO A 77 -6.50 6.52 3.01
C PRO A 77 -7.04 6.42 1.57
N GLU A 78 -6.20 6.75 0.61
CA GLU A 78 -6.50 6.73 -0.82
C GLU A 78 -5.81 5.54 -1.47
N LYS A 79 -6.48 4.85 -2.41
CA LYS A 79 -5.84 3.80 -3.21
C LYS A 79 -4.89 4.46 -4.21
N VAL A 80 -3.59 4.16 -4.09
CA VAL A 80 -2.55 4.79 -4.91
C VAL A 80 -1.95 3.85 -5.95
N ALA A 81 -2.05 2.53 -5.77
CA ALA A 81 -1.50 1.56 -6.71
C ALA A 81 -2.20 0.19 -6.62
N ASN A 82 -1.94 -0.67 -7.60
CA ASN A 82 -2.21 -2.10 -7.57
C ASN A 82 -0.92 -2.87 -7.26
N LEU A 83 -1.04 -4.00 -6.58
CA LEU A 83 0.08 -4.87 -6.21
C LEU A 83 -0.23 -6.30 -6.63
N VAL A 84 0.56 -6.87 -7.55
CA VAL A 84 0.40 -8.26 -8.00
C VAL A 84 1.46 -9.15 -7.36
N ILE A 85 1.03 -10.15 -6.61
CA ILE A 85 1.92 -11.07 -5.90
C ILE A 85 2.53 -12.07 -6.87
N TYR A 86 3.86 -12.14 -6.92
CA TYR A 86 4.59 -13.09 -7.79
C TYR A 86 5.42 -14.10 -7.00
N LYS A 87 5.70 -13.85 -5.71
CA LYS A 87 6.40 -14.79 -4.82
C LYS A 87 5.81 -14.73 -3.42
N VAL A 88 5.55 -15.89 -2.85
CA VAL A 88 5.01 -16.03 -1.49
C VAL A 88 5.99 -16.86 -0.66
N THR A 89 6.20 -16.43 0.58
CA THR A 89 6.91 -17.20 1.63
C THR A 89 5.97 -17.39 2.81
N ASP A 90 6.42 -18.08 3.86
CA ASP A 90 5.63 -18.29 5.08
C ASP A 90 5.04 -17.02 5.70
N ARG A 91 5.82 -15.95 5.78
CA ARG A 91 5.47 -14.73 6.54
C ARG A 91 5.39 -13.46 5.71
N VAL A 92 6.01 -13.45 4.54
CA VAL A 92 6.04 -12.29 3.66
C VAL A 92 5.77 -12.70 2.22
N SER A 93 5.28 -11.75 1.44
CA SER A 93 5.09 -11.92 0.00
C SER A 93 5.72 -10.76 -0.75
N TYR A 94 6.13 -11.03 -1.97
CA TYR A 94 6.72 -10.06 -2.88
C TYR A 94 5.71 -9.78 -3.99
N GLY A 95 5.43 -8.51 -4.21
CA GLY A 95 4.53 -8.06 -5.25
C GLY A 95 5.16 -7.01 -6.16
N LEU A 96 4.67 -6.95 -7.39
CA LEU A 96 4.98 -5.92 -8.36
C LEU A 96 3.97 -4.78 -8.23
N VAL A 97 4.46 -3.56 -8.01
CA VAL A 97 3.63 -2.36 -7.98
C VAL A 97 3.27 -1.95 -9.41
N MET A 98 1.98 -1.75 -9.66
CA MET A 98 1.42 -1.37 -10.95
C MET A 98 0.43 -0.20 -10.79
N ASP A 99 0.22 0.56 -11.85
CA ASP A 99 -0.73 1.67 -11.92
C ASP A 99 -0.63 2.67 -10.76
N ALA A 100 0.59 2.92 -10.30
CA ALA A 100 0.86 3.87 -9.24
C ALA A 100 0.50 5.30 -9.69
N SER A 101 -0.55 5.87 -9.12
CA SER A 101 -0.95 7.26 -9.29
C SER A 101 -0.16 8.20 -8.38
N ARG A 102 0.39 7.65 -7.29
CA ARG A 102 1.22 8.34 -6.30
C ARG A 102 2.35 7.42 -5.84
N GLU A 103 3.33 8.01 -5.16
CA GLU A 103 4.44 7.30 -4.53
C GLU A 103 3.94 6.27 -3.51
N VAL A 104 4.47 5.06 -3.62
CA VAL A 104 4.30 3.99 -2.62
C VAL A 104 5.46 4.03 -1.63
N ARG A 105 5.16 3.84 -0.35
CA ARG A 105 6.12 3.98 0.76
C ARG A 105 6.05 2.81 1.72
N ASN A 106 7.12 2.62 2.49
CA ASN A 106 7.09 1.72 3.63
C ASN A 106 6.02 2.18 4.63
N GLY A 107 5.22 1.24 5.14
CA GLY A 107 4.09 1.50 6.01
C GLY A 107 2.77 1.80 5.30
N ASP A 108 2.75 1.88 3.96
CA ASP A 108 1.49 1.92 3.22
C ASP A 108 0.69 0.63 3.43
N GLN A 109 -0.62 0.78 3.54
CA GLN A 109 -1.51 -0.33 3.84
C GLN A 109 -1.84 -1.10 2.56
N ILE A 110 -2.00 -2.41 2.68
CA ILE A 110 -2.51 -3.26 1.60
C ILE A 110 -3.88 -3.84 1.94
N GLY A 111 -4.68 -4.08 0.92
CA GLY A 111 -6.01 -4.66 1.06
C GLY A 111 -6.57 -5.20 -0.23
N ASN A 112 -7.79 -5.73 -0.17
CA ASN A 112 -8.53 -6.07 -1.39
C ASN A 112 -8.71 -4.82 -2.27
N PRO A 113 -8.57 -4.93 -3.60
CA PRO A 113 -8.52 -3.81 -4.52
C PRO A 113 -9.81 -3.00 -4.65
#